data_AF-A0A2D0QWK3-F1
#
_entry.id   AF-A0A2D0QWK3-F1
#
_cell.length_a   1.000
_cell.length_b   1.000
_cell.length_c   1.000
_cell.angle_alpha   90.00
_cell.angle_beta   90.00
_cell.angle_gamma   90.00
#
_symmetry.space_group_name_H-M   'P 1'
#
loop_
_entity.id
_entity.type
_entity.pdbx_description
1 polymer ?
#
loop_
_entity_poly.entity_id
_entity_poly.type
_entity_poly.pdbx_seq_one_letter_code
_entity_poly.pdbx_strand_id
1 'polypeptide(L)'
;MDMLFPACVPLKRVKFQAKLEHEYIHNFKILQGSFKKLGVNKIIPVDKLVKGKFQDNFEFVQWFKKFFDANYDGKEYDPEAARLGQEIAASQCPAPGLANKPQKGGLETRITSVKPTAPVAPQRMTAASPKRATRLRADPEHGEELIHMLHDLKTNISDLEKERDFYFSKLRNIELICQEKEGEADPILQKIVDILYATDDGFQNPEEGAGEPDEF
;
A
#
# COMPACT_ATOMS: atom_id res chain seq x y z
N MET A 1 -8.70 -6.66 -20.58
CA MET A 1 -9.69 -6.61 -21.68
C MET A 1 -9.01 -6.82 -23.01
N ASP A 2 -8.08 -5.96 -23.45
CA ASP A 2 -7.37 -6.15 -24.72
C ASP A 2 -6.66 -7.51 -24.81
N MET A 3 -5.97 -7.90 -23.73
CA MET A 3 -5.40 -9.25 -23.56
C MET A 3 -6.41 -10.38 -23.70
N LEU A 4 -7.66 -10.24 -23.24
CA LEU A 4 -8.67 -11.30 -23.33
C LEU A 4 -9.28 -11.36 -24.72
N PHE A 5 -9.68 -10.19 -25.23
CA PHE A 5 -10.39 -10.02 -26.49
C PHE A 5 -9.66 -8.98 -27.33
N PRO A 6 -8.79 -9.41 -28.27
CA PRO A 6 -8.02 -8.50 -29.11
C PRO A 6 -8.92 -7.50 -29.85
N ALA A 7 -8.46 -6.25 -29.98
CA ALA A 7 -9.16 -5.14 -30.64
C ALA A 7 -10.51 -4.73 -30.01
N CYS A 8 -10.90 -5.28 -28.86
CA CYS A 8 -12.12 -4.83 -28.17
C CYS A 8 -11.94 -3.44 -27.55
N VAL A 9 -10.74 -3.14 -27.06
CA VAL A 9 -10.36 -1.87 -26.45
C VAL A 9 -9.57 -1.01 -27.45
N PRO A 10 -9.98 0.24 -27.73
CA PRO A 10 -9.16 1.18 -28.49
C PRO A 10 -8.00 1.71 -27.62
N LEU A 11 -6.93 0.93 -27.43
CA LEU A 11 -5.80 1.25 -26.55
C LEU A 11 -5.15 2.61 -26.86
N LYS A 12 -5.09 3.02 -28.13
CA LYS A 12 -4.59 4.35 -28.55
C LYS A 12 -5.33 5.54 -27.92
N ARG A 13 -6.57 5.32 -27.44
CA ARG A 13 -7.39 6.35 -26.81
C ARG A 13 -7.32 6.32 -25.28
N VAL A 14 -6.69 5.29 -24.70
CA VAL A 14 -6.53 5.13 -23.25
C VAL A 14 -5.42 6.06 -22.77
N LYS A 15 -5.69 6.77 -21.68
CA LYS A 15 -4.73 7.65 -21.02
C LYS A 15 -3.97 6.87 -19.94
N PHE A 16 -2.79 6.32 -20.25
CA PHE A 16 -1.99 5.53 -19.29
C PHE A 16 -1.33 6.37 -18.20
N GLN A 17 -1.14 7.67 -18.46
CA GLN A 17 -0.58 8.65 -17.53
C GLN A 17 -1.65 9.56 -16.92
N ALA A 18 -2.89 9.07 -16.82
CA ALA A 18 -4.00 9.82 -16.22
C ALA A 18 -3.70 10.19 -14.76
N LYS A 19 -3.92 11.45 -14.39
CA LYS A 19 -3.73 11.97 -13.02
C LYS A 19 -4.97 12.66 -12.46
N LEU A 20 -5.88 13.07 -13.33
CA LEU A 20 -7.08 13.81 -12.96
C LEU A 20 -8.34 12.93 -13.10
N GLU A 21 -9.33 13.18 -12.25
CA GLU A 21 -10.55 12.36 -12.18
C GLU A 21 -11.28 12.24 -13.53
N HIS A 22 -11.38 13.33 -14.28
CA HIS A 22 -12.04 13.34 -15.60
C HIS A 22 -11.30 12.45 -16.63
N GLU A 23 -10.01 12.19 -16.44
CA GLU A 23 -9.22 11.29 -17.27
C GLU A 23 -9.49 9.82 -16.93
N TYR A 24 -9.66 9.52 -15.65
CA TYR A 24 -10.12 8.19 -15.21
C TYR A 24 -11.52 7.89 -15.74
N ILE A 25 -12.44 8.87 -15.67
CA ILE A 25 -13.79 8.75 -16.24
C ILE A 25 -13.72 8.44 -17.75
N HIS A 26 -12.87 9.14 -18.50
CA HIS A 26 -12.65 8.87 -19.92
C HIS A 26 -12.19 7.43 -20.17
N ASN A 27 -11.21 6.94 -19.41
CA ASN A 27 -10.73 5.56 -19.52
C ASN A 27 -11.83 4.53 -19.19
N PHE A 28 -12.63 4.77 -18.15
CA PHE A 28 -13.76 3.89 -17.82
C PHE A 28 -14.86 3.89 -18.87
N LYS A 29 -15.12 5.00 -19.57
CA LYS A 29 -16.05 5.01 -20.72
C LYS A 29 -15.56 4.14 -21.87
N ILE A 30 -14.25 4.10 -22.11
CA ILE A 30 -13.65 3.18 -23.09
C ILE A 30 -13.89 1.72 -22.67
N LEU A 31 -13.70 1.41 -21.38
CA LEU A 31 -13.96 0.08 -20.84
C LEU A 31 -15.44 -0.33 -20.97
N GLN A 32 -16.38 0.55 -20.61
CA GLN A 32 -17.82 0.33 -20.80
C GLN A 32 -18.17 0.07 -22.27
N GLY A 33 -17.58 0.82 -23.20
CA GLY A 33 -17.75 0.58 -24.62
C GLY A 33 -17.30 -0.83 -25.05
N SER A 34 -16.24 -1.34 -24.44
CA SER A 34 -15.72 -2.70 -24.69
C SER A 34 -16.66 -3.77 -24.12
N PHE A 35 -17.22 -3.55 -22.92
CA PHE A 35 -18.20 -4.45 -22.30
C PHE A 35 -19.48 -4.54 -23.13
N LYS A 36 -19.97 -3.39 -23.63
CA LYS A 36 -21.15 -3.34 -24.49
C LYS A 36 -20.96 -4.13 -25.79
N LYS A 37 -19.78 -4.02 -26.42
CA LYS A 37 -19.46 -4.78 -27.64
C LYS A 37 -19.46 -6.29 -27.41
N LEU A 38 -19.01 -6.72 -26.23
CA LEU A 38 -18.89 -8.14 -25.86
C LEU A 38 -20.15 -8.69 -25.17
N GLY A 39 -21.19 -7.89 -24.98
CA GLY A 39 -22.42 -8.32 -24.28
C GLY A 39 -22.23 -8.60 -22.79
N VAL A 40 -21.22 -8.00 -22.15
CA VAL A 40 -20.96 -8.18 -20.72
C VAL A 40 -21.94 -7.33 -19.91
N ASN A 41 -22.89 -7.98 -19.23
CA ASN A 41 -23.98 -7.33 -18.49
C ASN A 41 -23.57 -6.77 -17.11
N LYS A 42 -22.28 -6.78 -16.76
CA LYS A 42 -21.80 -6.18 -15.50
C LYS A 42 -21.76 -4.66 -15.62
N ILE A 43 -22.50 -3.99 -14.74
CA ILE A 43 -22.46 -2.53 -14.61
C ILE A 43 -21.14 -2.12 -13.94
N ILE A 44 -20.42 -1.19 -14.55
CA ILE A 44 -19.20 -0.59 -14.01
C ILE A 44 -19.59 0.65 -13.18
N PRO A 45 -19.40 0.67 -11.84
CA PRO A 45 -19.76 1.80 -11.00
C PRO A 45 -18.74 2.94 -11.10
N VAL A 46 -18.64 3.58 -12.27
CA VAL A 46 -17.58 4.56 -12.62
C VAL A 46 -17.44 5.65 -11.56
N ASP A 47 -18.54 6.27 -11.13
CA ASP A 47 -18.53 7.37 -10.15
C ASP A 47 -17.88 6.99 -8.82
N LYS A 48 -17.90 5.70 -8.46
CA LYS A 48 -17.28 5.21 -7.23
C LYS A 48 -15.83 4.83 -7.46
N LEU A 49 -15.53 4.18 -8.59
CA LEU A 49 -14.19 3.73 -8.93
C LEU A 49 -13.21 4.90 -9.11
N VAL A 50 -13.63 5.96 -9.81
CA VAL A 50 -12.79 7.13 -10.08
C VAL A 50 -12.43 7.92 -8.82
N LYS A 51 -13.15 7.72 -7.72
CA LYS A 51 -12.84 8.31 -6.41
C LYS A 51 -11.71 7.58 -5.67
N GLY A 52 -11.20 6.47 -6.22
CA GLY A 52 -10.12 5.70 -5.62
C GLY A 52 -10.49 5.04 -4.28
N LYS A 53 -11.78 4.88 -3.99
CA LYS A 53 -12.22 4.20 -2.76
C LYS A 53 -11.85 2.73 -2.82
N PHE A 54 -11.16 2.26 -1.78
CA PHE A 54 -10.69 0.87 -1.69
C PHE A 54 -11.83 -0.13 -1.91
N GLN A 55 -12.93 0.01 -1.17
CA GLN A 55 -14.05 -0.94 -1.20
C GLN A 55 -14.64 -1.12 -2.61
N ASP A 56 -14.99 -0.03 -3.30
CA ASP A 56 -15.62 -0.11 -4.62
C ASP A 56 -14.64 -0.61 -5.71
N ASN A 57 -13.36 -0.20 -5.63
CA ASN A 57 -12.33 -0.68 -6.55
C ASN A 57 -12.01 -2.16 -6.33
N PHE A 58 -11.98 -2.60 -5.07
CA PHE A 58 -11.73 -3.98 -4.70
C PHE A 58 -12.86 -4.91 -5.18
N GLU A 59 -14.12 -4.53 -4.95
CA GLU A 59 -15.27 -5.28 -5.45
C GLU A 59 -15.23 -5.44 -6.99
N PHE A 60 -14.86 -4.37 -7.70
CA PHE A 60 -14.77 -4.41 -9.16
C PHE A 60 -13.64 -5.30 -9.65
N VAL A 61 -12.42 -5.20 -9.08
CA VAL A 61 -11.28 -6.03 -9.51
C VAL A 61 -11.48 -7.50 -9.17
N GLN A 62 -12.14 -7.81 -8.05
CA GLN A 62 -12.46 -9.19 -7.67
C GLN A 62 -13.39 -9.83 -8.71
N TRP A 63 -14.47 -9.15 -9.07
CA TRP A 63 -15.34 -9.61 -10.15
C TRP A 63 -14.56 -9.70 -11.49
N PHE A 64 -13.70 -8.73 -11.77
CA PHE A 64 -12.90 -8.69 -12.99
C PHE A 64 -11.92 -9.87 -13.08
N LYS A 65 -11.36 -10.33 -11.96
CA LYS A 65 -10.50 -11.53 -11.90
C LYS A 65 -11.27 -12.79 -12.23
N LYS A 66 -12.45 -13.00 -11.62
CA LYS A 66 -13.34 -14.13 -11.95
C LYS A 66 -13.73 -14.10 -13.43
N PHE A 67 -14.04 -12.91 -13.96
CA PHE A 67 -14.29 -12.71 -15.38
C PHE A 67 -13.05 -13.02 -16.23
N PHE A 68 -11.86 -12.60 -15.82
CA PHE A 68 -10.61 -12.88 -16.54
C PHE A 68 -10.35 -14.38 -16.63
N ASP A 69 -10.38 -15.09 -15.49
CA ASP A 69 -10.07 -16.52 -15.44
C ASP A 69 -11.03 -17.35 -16.29
N ALA A 70 -12.31 -16.98 -16.32
CA ALA A 70 -13.31 -17.66 -17.13
C ALA A 70 -13.14 -17.45 -18.65
N ASN A 71 -12.40 -16.42 -19.07
CA ASN A 71 -12.26 -16.04 -20.48
C ASN A 71 -10.81 -16.11 -21.00
N TYR A 72 -9.84 -16.39 -20.14
CA TYR A 72 -8.44 -16.46 -20.52
C TYR A 72 -8.11 -17.80 -21.18
N ASP A 73 -7.51 -17.74 -22.37
CA ASP A 73 -7.17 -18.89 -23.22
C ASP A 73 -5.68 -19.29 -23.12
N GLY A 74 -4.93 -18.70 -22.19
CA GLY A 74 -3.52 -19.03 -21.96
C GLY A 74 -2.52 -18.33 -22.88
N LYS A 75 -2.97 -17.42 -23.75
CA LYS A 75 -2.07 -16.74 -24.71
C LYS A 75 -1.11 -15.77 -24.04
N GLU A 76 0.13 -15.76 -24.54
CA GLU A 76 1.11 -14.75 -24.18
C GLU A 76 0.65 -13.37 -24.63
N TYR A 77 0.96 -12.35 -23.83
CA TYR A 77 0.61 -10.97 -24.13
C TYR A 77 1.69 -10.04 -23.59
N ASP A 78 2.22 -9.19 -24.47
CA ASP A 78 3.18 -8.16 -24.13
C ASP A 78 2.44 -6.84 -23.82
N PRO A 79 2.32 -6.44 -22.54
CA PRO A 79 1.66 -5.21 -22.16
C PRO A 79 2.44 -3.94 -22.52
N GLU A 80 3.76 -4.02 -22.68
CA GLU A 80 4.60 -2.86 -23.01
C GLU A 80 4.49 -2.52 -24.49
N ALA A 81 4.61 -3.54 -25.36
CA ALA A 81 4.37 -3.37 -26.79
C ALA A 81 2.94 -2.91 -27.08
N ALA A 82 1.93 -3.45 -26.37
CA ALA A 82 0.54 -3.02 -26.51
C ALA A 82 0.32 -1.54 -26.14
N ARG A 83 1.12 -1.01 -25.21
CA ARG A 83 1.13 0.42 -24.84
C ARG A 83 2.02 1.29 -25.71
N LEU A 84 2.69 0.73 -26.73
CA LEU A 84 3.70 1.43 -27.53
C LEU A 84 4.82 2.02 -26.66
N GLY A 85 5.21 1.31 -25.60
CA GLY A 85 6.25 1.76 -24.67
C GLY A 85 5.84 2.88 -23.73
N GLN A 86 4.57 3.29 -23.68
CA GLN A 86 4.11 4.26 -22.68
C GLN A 86 4.24 3.69 -21.26
N GLU A 87 4.91 4.43 -20.39
CA GLU A 87 4.93 4.15 -18.95
C GLU A 87 3.50 4.24 -18.37
N ILE A 88 3.27 3.59 -17.24
CA ILE A 88 2.05 3.77 -16.43
C ILE A 88 2.36 4.79 -15.34
N ALA A 89 1.43 5.71 -15.03
CA ALA A 89 1.61 6.60 -13.89
C ALA A 89 1.73 5.77 -12.60
N ALA A 90 2.87 5.88 -11.91
CA ALA A 90 3.02 5.30 -10.58
C ALA A 90 1.96 5.92 -9.64
N SER A 91 1.19 5.07 -8.96
CA SER A 91 0.33 5.52 -7.87
C SER A 91 1.19 6.23 -6.83
N GLN A 92 0.91 7.50 -6.57
CA GLN A 92 1.52 8.23 -5.47
C GLN A 92 1.03 7.61 -4.15
N CYS A 93 1.67 6.55 -3.68
CA CYS A 93 1.74 6.29 -2.26
C CYS A 93 2.58 7.42 -1.66
N PRO A 94 2.06 8.22 -0.70
CA PRO A 94 2.93 9.09 0.07
C PRO A 94 3.81 8.19 0.93
N ALA A 95 5.07 8.00 0.51
CA ALA A 95 6.10 7.59 1.44
C ALA A 95 6.22 8.67 2.53
N PRO A 96 6.46 8.32 3.81
CA PRO A 96 6.79 9.32 4.82
C PRO A 96 8.15 9.92 4.48
N GLY A 97 8.12 11.06 3.78
CA GLY A 97 9.31 11.78 3.35
C GLY A 97 9.99 12.44 4.55
N LEU A 98 11.13 11.87 4.95
CA LEU A 98 12.15 12.55 5.74
C LEU A 98 12.62 13.80 4.96
N ALA A 99 12.63 14.92 5.67
CA ALA A 99 12.98 16.23 5.16
C ALA A 99 14.41 16.29 4.60
N ASN A 100 14.61 16.99 3.49
CA ASN A 100 15.85 17.76 3.30
C ASN A 100 15.70 18.96 2.33
N LYS A 101 16.01 20.12 2.91
CA LYS A 101 16.40 21.48 2.49
C LYS A 101 16.45 21.91 0.99
N PRO A 102 16.11 23.19 0.70
CA PRO A 102 16.22 23.79 -0.64
C PRO A 102 17.63 24.37 -0.92
N GLN A 103 18.08 24.30 -2.18
CA GLN A 103 19.32 24.93 -2.65
C GLN A 103 19.04 26.04 -3.67
N LYS A 104 19.70 27.19 -3.48
CA LYS A 104 19.63 28.45 -4.26
C LYS A 104 20.65 28.50 -5.41
N GLY A 105 20.31 29.25 -6.47
CA GLY A 105 21.17 29.94 -7.46
C GLY A 105 20.25 30.50 -8.56
N GLY A 106 20.11 31.81 -8.88
CA GLY A 106 21.09 32.82 -9.34
C GLY A 106 21.29 32.67 -10.87
N LEU A 107 21.13 33.63 -11.80
CA LEU A 107 20.94 35.09 -11.82
C LEU A 107 20.59 35.54 -13.29
N GLU A 108 19.74 36.58 -13.45
CA GLU A 108 19.60 37.58 -14.56
C GLU A 108 19.23 37.16 -16.02
N THR A 109 18.54 37.95 -16.89
CA THR A 109 18.32 39.41 -16.98
C THR A 109 17.04 39.79 -17.81
N ARG A 110 16.39 40.92 -17.41
CA ARG A 110 15.93 42.07 -18.24
C ARG A 110 14.45 42.28 -18.76
N ILE A 111 13.72 43.18 -18.06
CA ILE A 111 12.86 44.38 -18.41
C ILE A 111 11.93 44.30 -19.67
N THR A 112 10.60 44.61 -19.70
CA THR A 112 9.87 45.91 -19.48
C THR A 112 8.34 45.77 -19.34
N SER A 113 7.73 46.62 -18.47
CA SER A 113 6.46 47.42 -18.52
C SER A 113 5.25 46.89 -19.34
N VAL A 114 3.97 46.86 -18.93
CA VAL A 114 3.07 47.90 -18.34
C VAL A 114 1.73 47.25 -17.87
N LYS A 115 1.06 47.82 -16.85
CA LYS A 115 -0.40 47.71 -16.50
C LYS A 115 -1.16 48.90 -17.15
N PRO A 116 -2.51 49.10 -17.08
CA PRO A 116 -3.63 48.41 -16.36
C PRO A 116 -4.84 48.10 -17.31
N THR A 117 -5.96 47.44 -16.94
CA THR A 117 -7.14 47.93 -16.18
C THR A 117 -8.21 46.81 -16.04
N ALA A 118 -9.01 46.87 -14.96
CA ALA A 118 -10.28 46.13 -14.76
C ALA A 118 -11.46 46.87 -15.48
N PRO A 119 -12.76 46.47 -15.48
CA PRO A 119 -13.53 45.87 -14.36
C PRO A 119 -14.75 44.93 -14.72
N VAL A 120 -15.49 44.55 -13.67
CA VAL A 120 -16.95 44.25 -13.56
C VAL A 120 -17.40 42.76 -13.44
N ALA A 121 -18.05 42.47 -12.30
CA ALA A 121 -18.89 41.29 -11.94
C ALA A 121 -20.40 41.61 -12.22
N PRO A 122 -21.47 40.80 -11.94
CA PRO A 122 -21.59 39.67 -10.98
C PRO A 122 -22.65 38.54 -11.29
N GLN A 123 -22.88 37.67 -10.28
CA GLN A 123 -24.11 36.87 -9.95
C GLN A 123 -24.35 35.49 -10.63
N ARG A 124 -24.95 34.43 -10.04
CA ARG A 124 -25.52 34.08 -8.70
C ARG A 124 -26.06 32.61 -8.70
N MET A 125 -25.79 31.83 -7.64
CA MET A 125 -26.56 30.71 -6.95
C MET A 125 -27.10 29.49 -7.76
N THR A 126 -27.29 28.25 -7.25
CA THR A 126 -27.91 27.74 -6.00
C THR A 126 -27.69 26.21 -5.81
N ALA A 127 -27.71 25.74 -4.53
CA ALA A 127 -28.36 24.53 -3.93
C ALA A 127 -28.08 23.10 -4.47
N ALA A 128 -28.24 21.98 -3.75
CA ALA A 128 -28.30 21.55 -2.35
C ALA A 128 -28.37 19.99 -2.37
N SER A 129 -27.88 19.31 -1.33
CA SER A 129 -27.80 17.83 -1.19
C SER A 129 -29.18 17.12 -1.04
N PRO A 130 -29.25 15.78 -1.19
CA PRO A 130 -29.44 14.98 0.03
C PRO A 130 -28.65 13.65 0.07
N LYS A 131 -28.18 13.29 1.27
CA LYS A 131 -27.51 12.01 1.59
C LYS A 131 -28.57 10.97 2.00
N ARG A 132 -28.62 9.82 1.34
CA ARG A 132 -29.30 8.61 1.86
C ARG A 132 -28.25 7.58 2.23
N ALA A 133 -28.03 7.41 3.53
CA ALA A 133 -27.21 6.34 4.07
C ALA A 133 -27.90 5.00 3.80
N THR A 134 -27.25 4.10 3.07
CA THR A 134 -27.61 2.68 3.02
C THR A 134 -26.35 1.89 3.28
N ARG A 135 -26.32 1.20 4.42
CA ARG A 135 -25.25 0.30 4.84
C ARG A 135 -25.13 -0.83 3.81
N LEU A 136 -23.96 -1.01 3.21
CA LEU A 136 -23.66 -2.12 2.31
C LEU A 136 -23.35 -3.36 3.17
N ARG A 137 -24.08 -4.45 2.94
CA ARG A 137 -23.68 -5.80 3.34
C ARG A 137 -22.59 -6.25 2.35
N ALA A 138 -21.46 -6.71 2.88
CA ALA A 138 -20.33 -7.25 2.14
C ALA A 138 -20.62 -8.65 1.59
N ASP A 139 -20.08 -8.96 0.40
CA ASP A 139 -20.00 -10.32 -0.13
C ASP A 139 -18.96 -11.09 0.70
N PRO A 140 -19.34 -12.16 1.43
CA PRO A 140 -18.57 -12.65 2.58
C PRO A 140 -17.28 -13.41 2.20
N GLU A 141 -17.27 -14.23 1.15
CA GLU A 141 -16.27 -15.30 0.99
C GLU A 141 -14.80 -14.83 0.88
N HIS A 142 -14.53 -13.70 0.22
CA HIS A 142 -13.15 -13.23 0.03
C HIS A 142 -12.68 -12.29 1.15
N GLY A 143 -13.63 -11.66 1.84
CA GLY A 143 -13.37 -11.06 3.15
C GLY A 143 -13.07 -12.15 4.16
N GLU A 144 -13.80 -13.27 4.12
CA GLU A 144 -13.59 -14.44 4.97
C GLU A 144 -12.22 -15.06 4.73
N GLU A 145 -11.77 -15.24 3.49
CA GLU A 145 -10.42 -15.76 3.19
C GLU A 145 -9.29 -14.85 3.73
N LEU A 146 -9.41 -13.53 3.57
CA LEU A 146 -8.40 -12.60 4.08
C LEU A 146 -8.46 -12.45 5.60
N ILE A 147 -9.65 -12.48 6.19
CA ILE A 147 -9.86 -12.53 7.64
C ILE A 147 -9.27 -13.83 8.21
N HIS A 148 -9.44 -14.95 7.51
CA HIS A 148 -8.86 -16.24 7.88
C HIS A 148 -7.34 -16.18 7.85
N MET A 149 -6.74 -15.64 6.78
CA MET A 149 -5.28 -15.49 6.70
C MET A 149 -4.73 -14.54 7.78
N LEU A 150 -5.41 -13.43 8.06
CA LEU A 150 -5.03 -12.52 9.16
C LEU A 150 -5.17 -13.20 10.53
N HIS A 151 -6.20 -14.01 10.72
CA HIS A 151 -6.40 -14.80 11.93
C HIS A 151 -5.32 -15.85 12.11
N ASP A 152 -4.94 -16.56 11.04
CA ASP A 152 -3.90 -17.57 11.04
C ASP A 152 -2.54 -16.96 11.37
N LEU A 153 -2.17 -15.86 10.70
CA LEU A 153 -0.93 -15.14 10.99
C LEU A 153 -0.91 -14.61 12.43
N LYS A 154 -2.03 -14.09 12.92
CA LYS A 154 -2.13 -13.60 14.31
C LYS A 154 -1.98 -14.74 15.32
N THR A 155 -2.57 -15.89 15.04
CA THR A 155 -2.45 -17.09 15.88
C THR A 155 -1.00 -17.56 15.89
N ASN A 156 -0.38 -17.66 14.72
CA ASN A 156 1.02 -18.04 14.58
C ASN A 156 1.96 -17.08 15.32
N ILE A 157 1.75 -15.75 15.22
CA ILE A 157 2.53 -14.77 15.99
C ILE A 157 2.32 -14.99 17.49
N SER A 158 1.08 -15.18 17.94
CA SER A 158 0.79 -15.40 19.36
C SER A 158 1.46 -16.68 19.89
N ASP A 159 1.51 -17.73 19.08
CA ASP A 159 2.16 -18.98 19.47
C ASP A 159 3.69 -18.84 19.49
N LEU A 160 4.27 -18.15 18.50
CA LEU A 160 5.69 -17.79 18.52
C LEU A 160 6.07 -16.90 19.71
N GLU A 161 5.21 -15.96 20.10
CA GLU A 161 5.41 -15.13 21.29
C GLU A 161 5.37 -15.97 22.57
N LYS A 162 4.46 -16.95 22.68
CA LYS A 162 4.43 -17.89 23.81
C LYS A 162 5.67 -18.76 23.84
N GLU A 163 6.14 -19.25 22.69
CA GLU A 163 7.39 -20.03 22.60
C GLU A 163 8.59 -19.19 23.01
N ARG A 164 8.70 -17.96 22.51
CA ARG A 164 9.73 -16.99 22.93
C ARG A 164 9.71 -16.79 24.44
N ASP A 165 8.55 -16.50 25.02
CA ASP A 165 8.42 -16.23 26.45
C ASP A 165 8.69 -17.48 27.29
N PHE A 166 8.33 -18.65 26.79
CA PHE A 166 8.61 -19.94 27.42
C PHE A 166 10.11 -20.22 27.49
N TYR A 167 10.85 -20.04 26.39
CA TYR A 167 12.30 -20.22 26.37
C TYR A 167 13.01 -19.15 27.19
N PHE A 168 12.60 -17.89 27.07
CA PHE A 168 13.14 -16.79 27.86
C PHE A 168 12.97 -17.04 29.37
N SER A 169 11.78 -17.46 29.81
CA SER A 169 11.52 -17.76 31.22
C SER A 169 12.40 -18.90 31.74
N LYS A 170 12.65 -19.94 30.92
CA LYS A 170 13.58 -21.02 31.29
C LYS A 170 15.01 -20.53 31.43
N LEU A 171 15.49 -19.73 30.47
CA LEU A 171 16.84 -19.16 30.51
C LEU A 171 17.00 -18.22 31.71
N ARG A 172 15.99 -17.40 32.02
CA ARG A 172 15.98 -16.53 33.20
C ARG A 172 16.01 -17.32 34.51
N ASN A 173 15.28 -18.43 34.61
CA ASN A 173 15.36 -19.31 35.78
C ASN A 173 16.76 -19.92 35.95
N ILE A 174 17.39 -20.33 34.85
CA ILE A 174 18.77 -20.85 34.87
C ILE A 174 19.74 -19.75 35.32
N GLU A 175 19.59 -18.53 34.79
CA GLU A 175 20.40 -17.37 35.17
C GLU A 175 20.30 -17.06 36.67
N LEU A 176 19.09 -17.07 37.24
CA LEU A 176 18.88 -16.88 38.68
C LEU A 176 19.61 -17.94 39.52
N ILE A 177 19.55 -19.22 39.10
CA ILE A 177 20.28 -20.30 39.78
C ILE A 177 21.80 -20.07 39.71
N CYS A 178 22.30 -19.51 38.61
CA CYS A 178 23.71 -19.18 38.48
C CYS A 178 24.11 -18.04 39.43
N GLN A 179 23.30 -17.00 39.53
CA GLN A 179 23.55 -15.85 40.42
C GLN A 179 23.54 -16.24 41.90
N GLU A 180 22.65 -17.14 42.32
CA GLU A 180 22.60 -17.62 43.71
C GLU A 180 23.87 -18.37 44.15
N LYS A 181 24.61 -18.94 43.19
CA LYS A 181 25.81 -19.76 43.43
C LYS A 181 27.13 -19.11 43.04
N GLU A 182 27.12 -17.84 42.67
CA GLU A 182 28.29 -17.10 42.19
C GLU A 182 29.45 -17.02 43.21
N GLY A 183 29.18 -17.26 44.50
CA GLY A 183 30.20 -17.35 45.57
C GLY A 183 30.98 -18.68 45.61
N GLU A 184 30.51 -19.72 44.93
CA GLU A 184 31.21 -21.00 44.78
C GLU A 184 31.79 -21.04 43.36
N ALA A 185 33.11 -20.88 43.22
CA ALA A 185 33.77 -20.82 41.92
C ALA A 185 33.68 -22.16 41.15
N ASP A 186 32.52 -22.41 40.53
CA ASP A 186 32.23 -23.61 39.75
C ASP A 186 32.50 -23.32 38.25
N PRO A 187 33.51 -23.98 37.65
CA PRO A 187 33.85 -23.78 36.24
C PRO A 187 32.75 -24.23 35.27
N ILE A 188 31.78 -25.05 35.69
CA ILE A 188 30.63 -25.41 34.87
C ILE A 188 29.64 -24.24 34.82
N LEU A 189 29.43 -23.55 35.94
CA LEU A 189 28.52 -22.43 36.04
C LEU A 189 28.96 -21.27 35.15
N GLN A 190 30.27 -20.99 35.13
CA GLN A 190 30.85 -19.98 34.25
C GLN A 190 30.55 -20.26 32.77
N LYS A 191 30.68 -21.51 32.33
CA LYS A 191 30.35 -21.88 30.93
C LYS A 191 28.88 -21.67 30.59
N ILE A 192 27.98 -21.90 31.55
CA ILE A 192 26.54 -21.66 31.35
C ILE A 192 26.28 -20.16 31.22
N VAL A 193 26.90 -19.34 32.08
CA VAL A 193 26.84 -17.88 32.02
C VAL A 193 27.36 -17.35 30.68
N ASP A 194 28.50 -17.86 30.22
CA ASP A 194 29.08 -17.47 28.92
C ASP A 194 28.14 -17.77 27.75
N ILE A 195 27.39 -18.88 27.79
CA ILE A 195 26.37 -19.22 26.78
C ILE A 195 25.17 -18.26 26.87
N LEU A 196 24.73 -17.91 28.07
CA LEU A 196 23.57 -17.02 28.28
C LEU A 196 23.82 -15.59 27.77
N TYR A 197 25.06 -15.11 27.90
CA TYR A 197 25.45 -13.76 27.45
C TYR A 197 26.18 -13.75 26.11
N ALA A 198 26.33 -14.90 25.45
CA ALA A 198 26.86 -14.95 24.10
C ALA A 198 25.98 -14.11 23.16
N THR A 199 26.58 -13.14 22.49
CA THR A 199 25.94 -12.36 21.42
C THR A 199 26.35 -12.94 20.08
N ASP A 200 25.37 -13.21 19.20
CA ASP A 200 25.66 -13.44 17.78
C ASP A 200 26.01 -12.09 17.11
N ASP A 201 26.89 -12.10 16.11
CA ASP A 201 27.28 -10.95 15.27
C ASP A 201 26.04 -10.27 14.64
N GLY A 202 25.41 -9.36 15.39
CA GLY A 202 24.17 -8.68 14.99
C GLY A 202 23.15 -8.44 16.11
N PHE A 203 23.32 -9.05 17.29
CA PHE A 203 22.47 -8.79 18.47
C PHE A 203 23.22 -7.87 19.45
N GLN A 204 22.92 -6.57 19.40
CA GLN A 204 23.43 -5.61 20.39
C GLN A 204 22.68 -5.77 21.71
N ASN A 205 23.43 -5.95 22.80
CA ASN A 205 22.89 -5.97 24.15
C ASN A 205 22.33 -4.56 24.48
N PRO A 206 21.03 -4.41 24.85
CA PRO A 206 20.43 -3.10 25.10
C PRO A 206 21.11 -2.28 26.21
N GLU A 207 21.86 -2.92 27.11
CA GLU A 207 22.56 -2.23 28.20
C GLU A 207 23.79 -1.43 27.74
N GLU A 208 24.36 -1.68 26.57
CA GLU A 208 25.48 -0.87 26.04
C GLU A 208 25.01 0.41 25.32
N GLY A 209 23.69 0.55 25.05
CA GLY A 209 23.13 1.70 24.33
C GLY A 209 22.69 2.88 25.20
N ALA A 210 22.64 2.70 26.53
CA ALA A 210 22.27 3.74 27.48
C ALA A 210 23.54 4.40 28.08
N GLY A 211 24.38 4.97 27.22
CA GLY A 211 25.38 5.95 27.66
C GLY A 211 24.65 7.13 28.31
N GLU A 212 25.09 7.51 29.51
CA GLU A 212 24.58 8.66 30.26
C GLU A 212 24.41 9.90 29.36
N PRO A 213 23.32 10.67 29.50
CA PRO A 213 23.25 11.97 28.85
C PRO A 213 24.31 12.88 29.46
N ASP A 214 25.35 13.20 28.69
CA ASP A 214 26.32 14.24 29.03
C ASP A 214 25.58 15.53 29.39
N GLU A 215 25.64 15.92 30.67
CA GLU A 215 25.28 17.27 31.11
C GLU A 215 26.33 18.25 30.57
N PHE A 216 25.93 19.09 29.60
CA PHE A 216 26.51 20.41 29.37
C PHE A 216 25.47 21.40 28.83
#